data_AF-R0ALY2-F1
#
_entry.id   AF-R0ALY2-F1
#
_cell.length_a   1.000
_cell.length_b   1.000
_cell.length_c   1.000
_cell.angle_alpha   90.00
_cell.angle_beta   90.00
_cell.angle_gamma   90.00
#
_symmetry.space_group_name_H-M   'P 1'
#
loop_
_entity.id
_entity.type
_entity.pdbx_description
1 polymer ?
#
loop_
_entity_poly.entity_id
_entity_poly.type
_entity_poly.pdbx_seq_one_letter_code
_entity_poly.pdbx_strand_id
1 'polypeptide(L)'
;MVSCSLLEYLALKAKCEYMSDLRFMHVEERWLREFILRNRDDFTQEEWKEACIYLTGQKASTEDEAIGTILHRWTDTKDRPGMNHRTDMNCRTDRQDKI
;
A
#
# COMPACT_ATOMS: atom_id res chain seq x y z
N MET A 1 -9.80 -23.15 17.46
CA MET A 1 -10.20 -21.72 17.43
C MET A 1 -9.18 -21.06 16.53
N VAL A 2 -9.56 -20.68 15.32
CA VAL A 2 -8.60 -20.09 14.36
C VAL A 2 -8.38 -18.67 14.84
N SER A 3 -7.23 -18.40 15.45
CA SER A 3 -6.81 -17.05 15.78
C SER A 3 -6.55 -16.34 14.46
N CYS A 4 -7.55 -15.65 13.91
CA CYS A 4 -7.38 -14.89 12.68
C CYS A 4 -6.36 -13.78 12.95
N SER A 5 -5.13 -13.93 12.44
CA SER A 5 -4.13 -12.88 12.58
C SER A 5 -4.62 -11.60 11.89
N LEU A 6 -4.18 -10.44 12.35
CA LEU A 6 -4.51 -9.13 11.75
C LEU A 6 -4.39 -9.14 10.19
N LEU A 7 -3.40 -9.84 9.65
CA LEU A 7 -3.21 -10.02 8.21
C LEU A 7 -4.33 -10.81 7.53
N GLU A 8 -4.81 -11.89 8.14
CA GLU A 8 -5.95 -12.66 7.62
C GLU A 8 -7.24 -11.86 7.69
N TYR A 9 -7.45 -11.10 8.77
CA TYR A 9 -8.59 -10.20 8.88
C TYR A 9 -8.58 -9.14 7.77
N LEU A 10 -7.43 -8.52 7.53
CA LEU A 10 -7.24 -7.57 6.44
C LEU A 10 -7.49 -8.23 5.08
N ALA A 11 -6.97 -9.44 4.84
CA ALA A 11 -7.18 -10.17 3.58
C ALA A 11 -8.67 -10.44 3.32
N LEU A 12 -9.38 -10.96 4.33
CA LEU A 12 -10.82 -11.23 4.26
C LEU A 12 -11.62 -9.96 3.96
N LYS A 13 -11.25 -8.87 4.62
CA LYS A 13 -11.98 -7.62 4.53
C LYS A 13 -11.71 -6.87 3.22
N ALA A 14 -10.48 -6.95 2.70
CA ALA A 14 -10.09 -6.45 1.39
C ALA A 14 -10.57 -7.34 0.23
N LYS A 15 -11.18 -8.52 0.52
CA LYS A 15 -11.56 -9.54 -0.46
C LYS A 15 -10.38 -10.02 -1.32
N CYS A 16 -9.19 -10.08 -0.73
CA CYS A 16 -8.02 -10.63 -1.41
C CYS A 16 -8.11 -12.15 -1.45
N GLU A 17 -7.84 -12.75 -2.62
CA GLU A 17 -7.75 -14.20 -2.76
C GLU A 17 -6.46 -14.74 -2.12
N TYR A 18 -5.38 -13.96 -2.14
CA TYR A 18 -4.11 -14.30 -1.50
C TYR A 18 -3.62 -13.20 -0.55
N MET A 19 -3.03 -13.60 0.57
CA MET A 19 -2.39 -12.67 1.53
C MET A 19 -1.30 -11.81 0.89
N SER A 20 -0.63 -12.33 -0.15
CA SER A 20 0.42 -11.61 -0.86
C SER A 20 -0.10 -10.38 -1.61
N ASP A 21 -1.37 -10.35 -2.01
CA ASP A 21 -2.00 -9.21 -2.69
C ASP A 21 -2.20 -8.01 -1.75
N LEU A 22 -2.23 -8.22 -0.43
CA LEU A 22 -2.30 -7.12 0.55
C LEU A 22 -1.14 -6.12 0.41
N ARG A 23 0.03 -6.57 -0.08
CA ARG A 23 1.19 -5.71 -0.31
C ARG A 23 1.01 -4.76 -1.50
N PHE A 24 0.10 -5.09 -2.40
CA PHE A 24 -0.14 -4.37 -3.66
C PHE A 24 -1.51 -3.72 -3.71
N MET A 25 -2.38 -4.03 -2.75
CA MET A 25 -3.72 -3.48 -2.63
C MET A 25 -3.69 -2.02 -2.16
N HIS A 26 -4.52 -1.21 -2.80
CA HIS A 26 -4.81 0.14 -2.38
C HIS A 26 -6.13 0.14 -1.63
N VAL A 27 -6.08 0.47 -0.34
CA VAL A 27 -7.25 0.53 0.52
C VAL A 27 -7.56 2.01 0.78
N GLU A 28 -8.85 2.39 0.75
CA GLU A 28 -9.23 3.77 1.03
C GLU A 28 -8.77 4.21 2.43
N GLU A 29 -8.13 5.39 2.50
CA GLU A 29 -7.63 5.96 3.75
C GLU A 29 -8.73 6.02 4.83
N ARG A 30 -9.92 6.49 4.46
CA ARG A 30 -11.04 6.65 5.42
C ARG A 30 -11.43 5.30 6.01
N TRP A 31 -11.56 4.30 5.14
CA TRP A 31 -11.89 2.95 5.56
C TRP A 31 -10.82 2.37 6.48
N LEU A 32 -9.55 2.56 6.15
CA LEU A 32 -8.42 2.09 6.95
C LEU A 32 -8.36 2.79 8.31
N ARG A 33 -8.55 4.12 8.35
CA ARG A 33 -8.61 4.89 9.60
C ARG A 33 -9.76 4.44 10.49
N GLU A 34 -10.95 4.25 9.93
CA GLU A 34 -12.10 3.74 10.67
C GLU A 34 -11.87 2.30 11.16
N PHE A 35 -11.22 1.47 10.34
CA PHE A 35 -10.84 0.10 10.72
C PHE A 35 -9.87 0.11 11.91
N ILE A 36 -8.79 0.89 11.84
CA ILE A 36 -7.81 1.02 12.91
C ILE A 36 -8.49 1.55 14.18
N LEU A 37 -9.28 2.63 14.09
CA LEU A 37 -9.98 3.20 15.25
C LEU A 37 -10.90 2.19 15.93
N ARG A 38 -11.55 1.31 15.16
CA ARG A 38 -12.55 0.38 15.67
C ARG A 38 -11.96 -0.96 16.15
N ASN A 39 -10.80 -1.36 15.61
CA ASN A 39 -10.19 -2.66 15.89
C ASN A 39 -8.83 -2.53 16.61
N ARG A 40 -8.45 -1.33 17.05
CA ARG A 40 -7.18 -1.09 17.78
C ARG A 40 -7.03 -2.01 18.98
N ASP A 41 -8.07 -2.10 19.81
CA ASP A 41 -8.12 -2.95 21.01
C ASP A 41 -8.40 -4.43 20.72
N ASP A 42 -8.75 -4.78 19.50
CA ASP A 42 -9.09 -6.17 19.11
C ASP A 42 -7.81 -7.01 18.83
N PHE A 43 -6.70 -6.34 18.52
CA PHE A 43 -5.42 -6.97 18.16
C PHE A 43 -4.28 -6.53 19.08
N THR A 44 -3.27 -7.39 19.23
CA THR A 44 -2.11 -7.08 20.07
C THR A 44 -1.10 -6.16 19.36
N GLN A 45 -0.28 -5.46 20.15
CA GLN A 45 0.81 -4.62 19.61
C GLN A 45 1.79 -5.41 18.73
N GLU A 46 1.99 -6.70 19.01
CA GLU A 46 2.87 -7.58 18.24
C GLU A 46 2.28 -7.86 16.85
N GLU A 47 0.98 -8.12 16.75
CA GLU A 47 0.30 -8.32 15.47
C GLU A 47 0.34 -7.09 14.57
N TRP A 48 0.16 -5.89 15.14
CA TRP A 48 0.32 -4.64 14.39
C TRP A 48 1.73 -4.46 13.84
N LYS A 49 2.75 -4.81 14.65
CA LYS A 49 4.15 -4.77 14.21
C LYS A 49 4.44 -5.79 13.13
N GLU A 50 3.96 -7.02 13.27
CA GLU A 50 4.12 -8.07 12.26
C GLU A 50 3.44 -7.69 10.95
N ALA A 51 2.21 -7.16 11.01
CA ALA A 51 1.50 -6.69 9.83
C ALA A 51 2.24 -5.52 9.16
N CYS A 52 2.78 -4.58 9.93
CA CYS A 52 3.60 -3.49 9.39
C CYS A 52 4.84 -4.02 8.66
N ILE A 53 5.59 -4.96 9.27
CA ILE A 53 6.76 -5.58 8.63
C ILE A 53 6.33 -6.34 7.37
N TYR A 54 5.21 -7.05 7.41
CA TYR A 54 4.74 -7.83 6.27
C TYR A 54 4.30 -6.94 5.10
N LEU A 55 3.61 -5.82 5.37
CA LEU A 55 3.04 -4.95 4.35
C LEU A 55 4.07 -3.96 3.78
N THR A 56 4.95 -3.45 4.64
CA THR A 56 5.85 -2.34 4.29
C THR A 56 7.32 -2.75 4.27
N GLY A 57 7.66 -3.88 4.91
CA GLY A 57 9.05 -4.27 5.16
C GLY A 57 9.72 -3.49 6.29
N GLN A 58 9.05 -2.49 6.88
CA GLN A 58 9.60 -1.66 7.95
C GLN A 58 9.24 -2.21 9.33
N LYS A 59 10.25 -2.26 10.21
CA LYS A 59 10.06 -2.55 11.64
C LYS A 59 9.62 -1.29 12.36
N ALA A 60 8.45 -1.36 12.99
CA ALA A 60 7.97 -0.34 13.90
C ALA A 60 8.30 -0.70 15.35
N SER A 61 8.69 0.28 16.16
CA SER A 61 9.01 0.07 17.57
C SER A 61 7.75 0.10 18.44
N THR A 62 6.75 0.87 18.00
CA THR A 62 5.45 1.03 18.67
C THR A 62 4.30 0.64 17.75
N GLU A 63 3.14 0.33 18.34
CA GLU A 63 1.90 0.09 17.60
C GLU A 63 1.50 1.31 16.76
N ASP A 64 1.63 2.52 17.34
CA ASP A 64 1.26 3.76 16.66
C ASP A 64 2.13 4.03 15.42
N GLU A 65 3.43 3.76 15.52
CA GLU A 65 4.34 3.79 14.36
C GLU A 65 3.97 2.73 13.31
N ALA A 66 3.59 1.52 13.75
CA ALA A 66 3.18 0.45 12.84
C ALA A 66 1.95 0.86 12.04
N ILE A 67 0.93 1.38 12.74
CA ILE A 67 -0.31 1.90 12.17
C ILE A 67 -0.02 3.06 11.20
N GLY A 68 0.77 4.05 11.62
CA GLY A 68 1.13 5.20 10.80
C GLY A 68 1.86 4.81 9.52
N THR A 69 2.76 3.82 9.61
CA THR A 69 3.52 3.32 8.45
C THR A 69 2.64 2.54 7.48
N ILE A 70 1.72 1.69 7.98
CA ILE A 70 0.74 0.99 7.16
C ILE A 70 -0.18 1.99 6.45
N LEU A 71 -0.68 2.98 7.20
CA LEU A 71 -1.53 4.04 6.68
C LEU A 71 -0.80 4.79 5.56
N HIS A 72 0.41 5.29 5.83
CA HIS A 72 1.21 5.99 4.83
C HIS A 72 1.47 5.12 3.61
N ARG A 73 1.82 3.83 3.77
CA ARG A 73 2.09 2.94 2.64
C ARG A 73 0.86 2.71 1.74
N TRP A 74 -0.32 2.57 2.34
CA TRP A 74 -1.56 2.31 1.59
C TRP A 74 -2.20 3.58 1.02
N THR A 75 -1.91 4.75 1.58
CA THR A 75 -2.43 6.04 1.10
C THR A 75 -1.45 6.81 0.20
N ASP A 76 -0.17 6.49 0.25
CA ASP A 76 0.87 7.08 -0.59
C ASP A 76 0.81 6.54 -2.02
N THR A 77 -0.19 6.99 -2.77
CA THR A 77 -0.24 6.94 -4.23
C THR A 77 0.34 8.21 -4.87
N LYS A 78 1.10 9.02 -4.13
CA LYS A 78 1.64 10.29 -4.65
C LYS A 78 2.96 10.13 -5.39
N ASP A 79 3.73 9.07 -5.17
CA ASP A 79 5.03 8.88 -5.83
C ASP A 79 5.09 7.65 -6.74
N ARG A 80 4.14 7.55 -7.67
CA ARG A 80 4.39 6.80 -8.91
C ARG A 80 4.76 7.79 -10.03
N PRO A 81 6.02 8.30 -10.10
CA PRO A 81 6.50 8.86 -11.34
C PRO A 81 6.74 7.68 -12.29
N GLY A 82 5.98 7.61 -13.39
CA GLY A 82 6.38 6.77 -14.51
C GLY A 82 5.29 5.89 -15.08
N MET A 83 4.25 6.49 -15.64
CA MET A 83 3.65 5.92 -16.85
C MET A 83 3.00 7.01 -17.71
N ASN A 84 3.68 8.15 -17.82
CA ASN A 84 3.51 9.02 -18.98
C ASN A 84 4.37 8.46 -20.11
N HIS A 85 3.93 7.37 -20.76
CA HIS A 85 4.39 7.05 -22.11
C HIS A 85 3.85 8.09 -23.10
N ARG A 86 4.25 9.35 -22.94
CA ARG A 86 4.36 10.25 -24.08
C ARG A 86 5.77 10.02 -24.61
N THR A 87 5.92 8.99 -25.42
CA THR A 87 7.01 8.94 -26.38
C THR A 87 6.81 10.13 -27.28
N ASP A 88 7.52 11.20 -26.97
CA ASP A 88 7.77 12.34 -27.83
C ASP A 88 8.54 11.81 -29.05
N MET A 89 7.82 11.25 -30.02
CA MET A 89 8.32 11.02 -31.37
C MET A 89 7.88 12.21 -32.21
N ASN A 90 8.60 13.33 -32.07
CA ASN A 90 8.58 14.36 -33.09
C ASN A 90 9.98 14.95 -33.31
N CYS A 91 10.96 14.08 -33.53
CA CYS A 91 12.21 14.46 -34.19
C CYS A 91 11.99 14.48 -35.72
N ARG A 92 11.18 15.40 -36.24
CA ARG A 92 11.34 15.85 -37.63
C ARG A 92 12.28 17.05 -37.62
N THR A 93 13.56 16.75 -37.48
CA THR A 93 14.61 17.69 -37.86
C THR A 93 14.61 17.78 -39.37
N ASP A 94 14.31 18.99 -39.83
CA ASP A 94 14.75 19.61 -41.08
C ASP A 94 15.82 18.80 -41.84
N ARG A 95 15.43 18.29 -43.01
CA ARG A 95 16.36 18.09 -44.12
C ARG A 95 15.90 19.02 -45.23
N GLN A 96 16.50 20.21 -45.26
CA GLN A 96 16.86 20.85 -46.52
C GLN A 96 17.53 19.81 -47.43
N ASP A 97 16.90 19.50 -48.57
CA ASP A 97 17.62 19.26 -49.83
C ASP A 97 16.65 19.27 -51.02
N LYS A 98 17.09 19.95 -52.10
CA LYS A 98 16.65 19.87 -53.51
C LYS A 98 15.32 20.53 -53.91
N ILE A 99 15.23 21.36 -54.97
CA ILE A 99 16.04 21.60 -56.19
C ILE A 99 15.97 23.09 -56.54
#